data_AF-A0A7R9QYZ8-F1
#
_entry.id   AF-A0A7R9QYZ8-F1
#
_cell.length_a   1.000
_cell.length_b   1.000
_cell.length_c   1.000
_cell.angle_alpha   90.00
_cell.angle_beta   90.00
_cell.angle_gamma   90.00
#
_symmetry.space_group_name_H-M   'P 1'
#
loop_
_entity.id
_entity.type
_entity.pdbx_description
1 polymer ?
#
loop_
_entity_poly.entity_id
_entity_poly.type
_entity_poly.pdbx_seq_one_letter_code
_entity_poly.pdbx_strand_id
1 'polypeptide(L)' 'MINTVDNTLTFADGSYITRQQMELMFDHEFVANIFNFMVLLNNLQLNDTEVGLFAGVVLLQS' A
#
# COMPACT_ATOMS: atom_id res chain seq x y z
N MET A 1 0.05 -1.72 4.63
CA MET A 1 -0.37 -3.10 4.29
C MET A 1 -1.86 -3.06 3.97
N ILE A 2 -2.33 -3.80 2.96
CA ILE A 2 -3.76 -3.87 2.64
C ILE A 2 -4.40 -5.07 3.35
N ASN A 3 -5.58 -4.86 3.94
CA ASN A 3 -6.47 -5.96 4.31
C ASN A 3 -7.42 -6.19 3.13
N THR A 4 -7.33 -7.36 2.49
CA THR A 4 -8.11 -7.69 1.29
C THR A 4 -9.56 -8.03 1.58
N VAL A 5 -9.91 -8.37 2.83
CA VAL A 5 -11.29 -8.64 3.26
C VAL A 5 -12.04 -7.33 3.42
N ASP A 6 -11.45 -6.39 4.15
CA ASP A 6 -12.09 -5.11 4.47
C ASP A 6 -11.78 -4.02 3.42
N ASN A 7 -10.88 -4.32 2.48
CA ASN A 7 -10.38 -3.41 1.46
C ASN A 7 -9.90 -2.06 2.05
N THR A 8 -9.10 -2.18 3.12
CA THR A 8 -8.54 -1.05 3.87
C THR A 8 -7.03 -1.04 3.82
N LEU A 9 -6.43 0.15 3.82
CA LEU A 9 -5.01 0.36 4.04
C LEU A 9 -4.76 0.80 5.49
N THR A 10 -3.78 0.14 6.13
CA THR A 10 -3.28 0.57 7.44
C THR A 10 -2.13 1.57 7.25
N PHE A 11 -2.27 2.74 7.87
CA PHE A 11 -1.28 3.81 7.86
C PHE A 11 -0.34 3.70 9.06
N ALA A 12 0.77 4.45 9.01
CA ALA A 12 1.82 4.41 10.04
C ALA A 12 1.33 4.88 11.43
N ASP A 13 0.26 5.68 11.46
CA ASP A 13 -0.41 6.11 12.70
C ASP A 13 -1.38 5.07 13.26
N GLY A 14 -1.53 3.91 12.60
CA GLY A 14 -2.44 2.84 12.97
C GLY A 14 -3.88 3.04 12.49
N SER A 15 -4.17 4.13 11.76
CA SER A 15 -5.49 4.33 11.16
C SER A 15 -5.74 3.35 10.01
N TYR A 16 -7.01 3.00 9.81
CA TYR A 16 -7.47 2.17 8.69
C TYR A 16 -8.34 3.03 7.78
N ILE A 17 -7.95 3.14 6.51
CA ILE A 17 -8.67 3.93 5.52
C ILE A 17 -9.21 2.99 4.44
N THR A 18 -10.52 3.07 4.18
CA THR A 18 -11.15 2.30 3.10
C THR A 18 -10.82 2.91 1.74
N ARG A 19 -10.92 2.10 0.69
CA ARG A 19 -10.80 2.61 -0.68
C ARG A 19 -11.75 3.79 -0.96
N GLN A 20 -12.99 3.69 -0.52
CA GLN A 20 -14.00 4.74 -0.73
C GLN A 20 -13.60 6.06 -0.04
N GLN A 21 -13.07 5.99 1.18
CA GLN A 21 -12.57 7.17 1.88
C GLN A 21 -11.39 7.81 1.14
N MET A 22 -10.50 6.99 0.58
CA MET A 22 -9.36 7.48 -0.19
C MET A 22 -9.77 8.10 -1.53
N GLU A 23 -10.80 7.56 -2.20
CA GLU A 23 -11.38 8.11 -3.44
C GLU A 23 -12.05 9.47 -3.24
N LEU A 24 -12.41 9.84 -2.00
CA LEU A 24 -12.87 11.21 -1.67
C LEU A 24 -11.71 12.20 -1.52
N MET A 25 -10.49 11.72 -1.27
CA MET A 25 -9.32 12.55 -0.98
C MET A 25 -8.41 12.72 -2.19
N PHE A 26 -8.39 11.76 -3.11
CA PHE A 26 -7.48 11.70 -4.26
C PHE A 26 -8.19 11.24 -5.54
N ASP A 27 -7.53 11.45 -6.68
CA ASP A 27 -8.04 11.02 -7.98
C ASP A 27 -8.24 9.49 -8.06
N HIS A 28 -9.32 9.08 -8.73
CA HIS A 28 -9.69 7.66 -8.86
C HIS A 28 -8.57 6.79 -9.45
N GLU A 29 -7.82 7.30 -10.43
CA GLU A 29 -6.71 6.56 -11.04
C GLU A 29 -5.58 6.30 -10.05
N PHE A 30 -5.22 7.31 -9.26
CA PHE A 30 -4.20 7.20 -8.23
C PHE A 30 -4.61 6.16 -7.17
N VAL A 31 -5.86 6.23 -6.69
CA VAL A 31 -6.36 5.28 -5.70
C VAL A 31 -6.38 3.86 -6.26
N ALA A 32 -6.83 3.67 -7.50
CA ALA A 32 -6.79 2.36 -8.15
C ALA A 32 -5.36 1.80 -8.24
N ASN A 33 -4.40 2.64 -8.63
CA ASN A 33 -3.00 2.23 -8.75
C ASN A 33 -2.38 1.85 -7.40
N ILE A 34 -2.63 2.62 -6.34
CA ILE A 34 -2.14 2.28 -4.99
C ILE A 34 -2.75 0.98 -4.49
N PHE A 35 -4.06 0.80 -4.61
CA PHE A 35 -4.72 -0.41 -4.13
C PHE A 35 -4.22 -1.65 -4.89
N ASN A 36 -4.10 -1.56 -6.21
CA ASN A 36 -3.53 -2.64 -7.03
C ASN A 36 -2.08 -2.93 -6.64
N PHE A 37 -1.25 -1.90 -6.45
CA PHE A 37 0.13 -2.07 -6.00
C PHE A 37 0.22 -2.78 -4.66
N MET A 38 -0.60 -2.40 -3.68
CA MET A 38 -0.61 -3.01 -2.35
C MET A 38 -1.10 -4.46 -2.38
N VAL A 39 -2.08 -4.79 -3.23
CA VAL A 39 -2.51 -6.18 -3.45
C VAL A 39 -1.37 -7.02 -4.02
N LEU A 40 -0.66 -6.50 -5.03
CA LEU A 40 0.51 -7.19 -5.59
C LEU A 40 1.60 -7.39 -4.54
N LEU A 41 1.90 -6.36 -3.74
CA LEU A 41 2.91 -6.43 -2.69
C LEU A 41 2.56 -7.47 -1.62
N ASN A 42 1.28 -7.55 -1.22
CA ASN A 42 0.80 -8.59 -0.30
C ASN A 42 0.96 -10.01 -0.88
N ASN A 43 0.71 -10.18 -2.18
CA ASN A 43 0.82 -11.48 -2.84
C ASN A 43 2.26 -12.00 -2.93
N LEU A 44 3.26 -11.10 -2.83
CA LEU A 44 4.66 -11.48 -2.78
C LEU A 44 5.08 -12.11 -1.44
N GLN A 45 4.24 -12.00 -0.40
CA GLN A 45 4.49 -12.58 0.94
C GLN A 45 5.88 -12.22 1.49
N LEU A 46 6.29 -10.97 1.27
CA LEU A 46 7.63 -10.51 1.61
C LEU A 46 7.87 -10.54 3.12
N ASN A 47 9.07 -10.94 3.50
CA ASN A 47 9.56 -10.79 4.87
C ASN A 47 10.18 -9.39 5.11
N ASP A 48 10.46 -9.06 6.37
CA ASP A 48 10.99 -7.75 6.76
C ASP A 48 12.32 -7.39 6.05
N THR A 49 13.14 -8.39 5.73
CA THR A 49 14.42 -8.17 5.02
C THR A 49 14.17 -7.76 3.57
N GLU A 50 13.26 -8.43 2.88
CA GLU A 50 12.92 -8.13 1.49
C GLU A 50 12.25 -6.76 1.36
N VAL A 51 11.35 -6.40 2.30
CA VAL A 51 10.77 -5.06 2.36
C VAL A 51 11.84 -4.00 2.62
N GLY A 52 12.79 -4.27 3.52
CA GLY A 52 13.91 -3.38 3.81
C GLY A 52 14.83 -3.15 2.61
N LEU A 53 15.15 -4.22 1.86
CA LEU A 53 15.94 -4.13 0.63
C LEU A 53 15.20 -3.34 -0.46
N PHE A 54 13.91 -3.59 -0.65
CA PHE A 54 13.09 -2.81 -1.58
C PHE A 54 13.09 -1.32 -1.23
N ALA A 55 12.87 -0.97 0.04
CA ALA A 55 12.91 0.41 0.51
C ALA A 55 14.30 1.04 0.28
N GLY A 56 15.38 0.29 0.52
CA GLY A 56 16.75 0.74 0.24
C GLY A 56 17.00 1.05 -1.23
N VAL A 57 16.53 0.20 -2.15
CA VAL A 57 16.65 0.45 -3.59
C VAL A 57 15.86 1.69 -4.00
N VAL A 58 14.63 1.85 -3.53
CA VAL A 58 13.80 3.03 -3.81
C VAL A 58 14.49 4.32 -3.31
N LEU A 59 15.07 4.28 -2.11
CA LEU A 59 15.81 5.41 -1.53
C LEU A 59 17.06 5.78 -2.34
N LEU A 60 17.72 4.82 -2.99
CA LEU A 60 18.88 5.11 -3.84
C LEU A 60 18.51 5.71 -5.20
N GLN A 61 17.24 5.58 -5.61
CA GLN A 61 16.71 6.11 -6.87
C GLN A 61 16.05 7.48 -6.72
N SER A 62 15.96 8.01 -5.49
CA SER A 62 15.39 9.34 -5.20
C SER A 62 16.37 10.48 -5.38
#